data_AF-A0A3D5GR50-F1
#
_entry.id   AF-A0A3D5GR50-F1
#
_cell.length_a   1.000
_cell.length_b   1.000
_cell.length_c   1.000
_cell.angle_alpha   90.00
_cell.angle_beta   90.00
_cell.angle_gamma   90.00
#
_symmetry.space_group_name_H-M   'P 1'
#
loop_
_entity.id
_entity.type
_entity.pdbx_description
1 polymer ?
#
loop_
_entity_poly.entity_id
_entity_poly.type
_entity_poly.pdbx_seq_one_letter_code
_entity_poly.pdbx_strand_id
1 'polypeptide(L)'
;MGGQVLIEQQIDGTLVEMLVALRREPPVGWLLTLGIGGILVEVMADTRSILMPATAVDIVAALEGLAVWPMLTGHRGRRTADLDAIIGVVDSLR
;
A
#
# COMPACT_ATOMS: atom_id res chain seq x y z
N MET A 1 -37.70 -4.02 1.85
CA MET A 1 -36.28 -3.64 1.95
C MET A 1 -35.47 -4.92 2.03
N GLY A 2 -34.84 -5.34 0.95
CA GLY A 2 -34.03 -6.56 0.90
C GLY A 2 -32.81 -6.27 0.03
N GLY A 3 -31.66 -6.04 0.66
CA GLY A 3 -30.37 -5.85 0.01
C GLY A 3 -29.44 -7.00 0.35
N GLN A 4 -28.42 -7.20 -0.49
CA GLN A 4 -27.32 -8.10 -0.16
C GLN A 4 -26.40 -7.45 0.86
N VAL A 5 -25.89 -8.24 1.80
CA VAL A 5 -24.89 -7.81 2.79
C VAL A 5 -23.61 -8.60 2.60
N LEU A 6 -22.48 -7.93 2.79
CA LEU A 6 -21.16 -8.55 2.87
C LEU A 6 -20.84 -8.80 4.35
N ILE A 7 -20.46 -10.03 4.69
CA ILE A 7 -20.02 -10.41 6.03
C ILE A 7 -18.57 -10.86 5.92
N GLU A 8 -17.68 -10.22 6.66
CA GLU A 8 -16.24 -10.49 6.67
C GLU A 8 -15.73 -10.59 8.10
N GLN A 9 -14.57 -11.21 8.26
CA GLN A 9 -13.88 -11.27 9.54
C GLN A 9 -13.29 -9.89 9.89
N GLN A 10 -13.50 -9.42 11.12
CA GLN A 10 -12.80 -8.25 11.64
C GLN A 10 -11.33 -8.59 11.92
N ILE A 11 -10.42 -7.77 11.39
CA ILE A 11 -8.98 -7.87 11.64
C ILE A 11 -8.57 -6.76 12.61
N ASP A 12 -7.99 -7.13 13.75
CA ASP A 12 -7.50 -6.20 14.77
C ASP A 12 -5.97 -6.22 14.85
N GLY A 13 -5.37 -5.14 15.36
CA GLY A 13 -3.93 -5.07 15.64
C GLY A 13 -3.04 -4.95 14.41
N THR A 14 -3.57 -4.39 13.31
CA THR A 14 -2.79 -4.04 12.11
C THR A 14 -1.69 -3.03 12.44
N LEU A 15 -0.51 -3.19 11.81
CA LEU A 15 0.62 -2.27 11.96
C LEU A 15 0.29 -0.90 11.36
N VAL A 16 -0.13 -0.94 10.11
CA VAL A 16 -0.65 0.19 9.32
C VAL A 16 -1.67 -0.38 8.34
N GLU A 17 -2.62 0.45 7.94
CA GLU A 17 -3.39 0.21 6.73
C GLU A 17 -2.61 0.81 5.54
N MET A 18 -2.67 0.18 4.37
CA MET A 18 -2.04 0.67 3.15
C MET A 18 -3.07 0.89 2.05
N LEU A 19 -2.87 1.96 1.29
CA LEU A 19 -3.50 2.18 0.01
C LEU A 19 -2.61 1.59 -1.09
N VAL A 20 -3.22 0.75 -1.92
CA VAL A 20 -2.62 0.25 -3.16
C VAL A 20 -3.61 0.54 -4.27
N ALA A 21 -3.24 1.43 -5.19
CA ALA A 21 -4.09 1.81 -6.31
C ALA A 21 -3.35 1.60 -7.63
N LEU A 22 -3.97 0.89 -8.56
CA LEU A 22 -3.48 0.72 -9.93
C LEU A 22 -4.43 1.43 -10.89
N ARG A 23 -3.94 2.39 -11.65
CA ARG A 23 -4.75 3.12 -12.63
C ARG A 23 -4.06 3.26 -13.97
N ARG A 24 -4.83 3.32 -15.04
CA ARG A 24 -4.32 3.58 -16.38
C ARG A 24 -4.13 5.09 -16.55
N GLU A 25 -2.93 5.49 -16.93
CA GLU A 25 -2.52 6.89 -17.05
C GLU A 25 -1.87 7.12 -18.43
N PRO A 26 -2.61 7.67 -19.41
CA PRO A 26 -2.04 8.02 -20.72
C PRO A 26 -1.06 9.20 -20.64
N PRO A 27 0.05 9.21 -21.41
CA PRO A 27 0.50 8.16 -22.35
C PRO A 27 1.37 7.08 -21.68
N VAL A 28 1.63 7.18 -20.37
CA VAL A 28 2.67 6.42 -19.65
C VAL A 28 2.29 4.98 -19.29
N GLY A 29 1.03 4.59 -19.49
CA GLY A 29 0.57 3.21 -19.33
C GLY A 29 -0.15 2.99 -18.00
N TRP A 30 0.42 2.18 -17.11
CA TRP A 30 -0.14 1.88 -15.79
C TRP A 30 0.68 2.55 -14.70
N LEU A 31 -0.02 3.19 -13.77
CA LEU A 31 0.57 3.86 -12.62
C LEU A 31 0.10 3.17 -11.34
N LEU A 32 1.06 2.63 -10.60
CA LEU A 32 0.86 2.09 -9.26
C LEU A 32 1.10 3.21 -8.25
N THR A 33 0.14 3.43 -7.35
CA THR A 33 0.26 4.34 -6.21
C THR A 33 0.22 3.53 -4.93
N LEU A 34 1.24 3.69 -4.09
CA LEU A 34 1.35 3.13 -2.75
C LEU A 34 1.26 4.25 -1.73
N GLY A 35 0.61 4.00 -0.60
CA GLY A 35 0.55 4.95 0.49
C GLY A 35 -0.05 4.32 1.74
N ILE A 36 -0.23 5.12 2.78
CA ILE A 36 -1.00 4.72 3.97
C ILE A 36 -2.47 4.54 3.57
N GLY A 37 -3.26 3.81 4.36
CA GLY A 37 -4.71 3.68 4.26
C GLY A 37 -5.43 4.35 5.44
N GLY A 38 -6.76 4.39 5.38
CA GLY A 38 -7.58 5.02 6.43
C GLY A 38 -7.54 6.55 6.42
N ILE A 39 -8.03 7.16 7.51
CA ILE A 39 -8.25 8.63 7.60
C ILE A 39 -6.94 9.43 7.43
N LEU A 40 -5.80 8.81 7.74
CA LEU A 40 -4.48 9.44 7.62
C LEU A 40 -4.09 9.78 6.17
N VAL A 41 -4.69 9.15 5.15
CA VAL A 41 -4.42 9.44 3.73
C VAL A 41 -4.92 10.81 3.32
N GLU A 42 -6.13 11.17 3.74
CA GLU A 42 -6.77 12.43 3.37
C GLU A 42 -6.04 13.63 3.98
N VAL A 43 -5.36 13.42 5.11
CA VAL A 43 -4.66 14.48 5.85
C VAL A 43 -3.17 14.55 5.51
N MET A 44 -2.48 13.41 5.32
CA MET A 44 -1.03 13.39 5.14
C MET A 44 -0.57 13.34 3.68
N ALA A 45 -1.44 12.91 2.75
CA ALA A 45 -1.09 12.72 1.34
C ALA A 45 0.21 11.92 1.10
N ASP A 46 0.57 11.04 2.04
CA ASP A 46 1.80 10.25 2.00
C ASP A 46 1.66 9.10 1.01
N THR A 47 1.95 9.41 -0.24
CA THR A 47 1.84 8.49 -1.36
C THR A 47 3.06 8.57 -2.27
N ARG A 48 3.41 7.45 -2.88
CA ARG A 48 4.43 7.35 -3.92
C ARG A 48 3.84 6.63 -5.11
N SER A 49 4.15 7.11 -6.31
CA SER A 49 3.67 6.49 -7.55
C SER A 49 4.83 6.06 -8.43
N ILE A 50 4.74 4.85 -8.98
CA ILE A 50 5.73 4.26 -9.88
C ILE A 50 5.01 3.69 -11.11
N LEU A 51 5.69 3.71 -12.27
CA LEU A 51 5.16 3.13 -13.50
C LEU A 51 5.25 1.61 -13.46
N MET A 52 4.25 0.95 -14.03
CA MET A 52 4.23 -0.51 -14.19
C MET A 52 4.59 -0.90 -15.63
N PRO A 53 5.31 -2.03 -15.83
CA PRO A 53 5.74 -3.00 -14.81
C PRO A 53 6.90 -2.46 -13.95
N ALA A 54 6.85 -2.75 -12.64
CA ALA A 54 7.88 -2.40 -11.66
C ALA A 54 8.52 -3.66 -11.09
N THR A 55 9.81 -3.57 -10.75
CA THR A 55 10.53 -4.62 -10.04
C THR A 55 10.27 -4.56 -8.53
N ALA A 56 10.58 -5.64 -7.81
CA ALA A 56 10.55 -5.62 -6.34
C ALA A 56 11.42 -4.50 -5.75
N VAL A 57 12.56 -4.20 -6.38
CA VAL A 57 13.45 -3.11 -5.97
C VAL A 57 12.77 -1.75 -6.13
N ASP A 58 12.06 -1.53 -7.24
CA ASP A 58 11.31 -0.27 -7.46
C ASP A 58 10.18 -0.09 -6.44
N ILE A 59 9.50 -1.18 -6.09
CA ILE A 59 8.43 -1.19 -5.09
C ILE A 59 8.99 -0.85 -3.71
N VAL A 60 10.09 -1.48 -3.30
CA VAL A 60 10.76 -1.19 -2.02
C VAL A 60 11.25 0.25 -1.98
N ALA A 61 11.87 0.74 -3.05
CA ALA A 61 12.31 2.14 -3.14
C ALA A 61 11.13 3.12 -3.03
N ALA A 62 9.96 2.79 -3.58
CA ALA A 62 8.76 3.58 -3.40
C ALA A 62 8.27 3.58 -1.94
N LEU A 63 8.30 2.43 -1.26
CA LEU A 63 7.93 2.31 0.16
C LEU A 63 8.92 3.08 1.07
N GLU A 64 10.22 3.02 0.78
CA GLU A 64 11.26 3.80 1.46
C GLU A 64 11.02 5.31 1.37
N GLY A 65 10.41 5.75 0.27
CA GLY A 65 10.05 7.14 0.06
C GLY A 65 8.84 7.63 0.86
N LEU A 66 8.09 6.75 1.52
CA LEU A 66 6.93 7.14 2.34
C LEU A 66 7.40 7.75 3.66
N ALA A 67 6.71 8.78 4.13
CA ALA A 67 6.97 9.40 5.43
C ALA A 67 6.82 8.40 6.59
N VAL A 68 5.98 7.38 6.43
CA VAL A 68 5.84 6.29 7.41
C VAL A 68 6.77 5.10 7.25
N TRP A 69 7.74 5.17 6.35
CA TRP A 69 8.78 4.15 6.24
C TRP A 69 9.40 3.73 7.59
N PRO A 70 9.68 4.64 8.55
CA PRO A 70 10.19 4.25 9.87
C PRO A 70 9.23 3.37 10.69
N MET A 71 7.93 3.44 10.42
CA MET A 71 6.93 2.56 11.05
C MET A 71 6.93 1.18 10.40
N LEU A 72 7.06 1.11 9.07
CA LEU A 72 7.14 -0.14 8.31
C LEU A 72 8.40 -0.95 8.67
N THR A 73 9.51 -0.27 8.93
CA THR A 73 10.79 -0.90 9.28
C THR A 73 11.00 -1.11 10.78
N GLY A 74 10.00 -0.78 11.60
CA GLY A 74 10.03 -0.95 13.04
C GLY A 74 10.79 0.17 13.76
N HIS A 75 10.10 0.89 14.63
CA HIS A 75 10.68 1.89 15.52
C HIS A 75 10.62 1.40 16.98
N ARG A 76 11.73 1.47 17.72
CA ARG A 76 11.83 1.09 19.15
C ARG A 76 11.37 -0.34 19.48
N GLY A 77 11.79 -1.34 18.71
CA GLY A 77 11.51 -2.76 18.99
C GLY A 77 10.09 -3.23 18.63
N ARG A 78 9.35 -2.44 17.84
CA ARG A 78 8.03 -2.82 17.31
C ARG A 78 8.14 -3.75 16.10
N ARG A 79 7.05 -4.49 15.83
CA ARG A 79 6.91 -5.37 14.66
C ARG A 79 7.20 -4.60 13.37
N THR A 80 7.88 -5.24 12.44
CA THR A 80 8.10 -4.73 11.08
C THR A 80 6.98 -5.20 10.16
N ALA A 81 6.70 -4.41 9.13
CA ALA A 81 5.84 -4.84 8.04
C ALA A 81 6.49 -6.00 7.28
N ASP A 82 5.66 -6.87 6.72
CA ASP A 82 6.09 -7.92 5.81
C ASP A 82 6.20 -7.33 4.39
N LEU A 83 7.42 -6.92 4.00
CA LEU A 83 7.65 -6.30 2.70
C LEU A 83 7.42 -7.30 1.55
N ASP A 84 7.73 -8.57 1.76
CA ASP A 84 7.53 -9.61 0.75
C ASP A 84 6.03 -9.82 0.49
N ALA A 85 5.20 -9.76 1.53
CA ALA A 85 3.75 -9.80 1.37
C ALA A 85 3.21 -8.59 0.57
N ILE A 86 3.76 -7.38 0.80
CA ILE A 86 3.37 -6.18 0.03
C ILE A 86 3.73 -6.33 -1.44
N ILE A 87 4.95 -6.79 -1.73
CA ILE A 87 5.41 -7.07 -3.09
C ILE A 87 4.50 -8.13 -3.73
N GLY A 88 4.16 -9.19 -2.99
CA GLY A 88 3.23 -10.23 -3.43
C GLY A 88 1.85 -9.69 -3.81
N VAL A 89 1.32 -8.72 -3.06
CA VAL A 89 0.07 -8.03 -3.42
C VAL A 89 0.23 -7.28 -4.74
N VAL A 90 1.27 -6.47 -4.89
CA VAL A 90 1.52 -5.72 -6.14
C VAL A 90 1.67 -6.67 -7.33
N ASP A 91 2.37 -7.78 -7.14
CA ASP A 91 2.59 -8.81 -8.15
C ASP A 91 1.29 -9.51 -8.59
N SER A 92 0.30 -9.58 -7.70
CA SER A 92 -1.02 -10.14 -7.99
C SER A 92 -1.93 -9.21 -8.82
N LEU A 93 -1.56 -7.92 -8.95
CA LEU A 93 -2.32 -6.92 -9.71
C LEU A 93 -1.92 -6.85 -11.20
N ARG A 94 -1.01 -7.72 -11.63
CA ARG A 94 -0.45 -7.76 -12.99
C ARG A 94 -1.41 -8.35 -14.02
#